data_AF-A0A0C6P523-F1
#
_entry.id   AF-A0A0C6P523-F1
#
_cell.length_a   1.000
_cell.length_b   1.000
_cell.length_c   1.000
_cell.angle_alpha   90.00
_cell.angle_beta   90.00
_cell.angle_gamma   90.00
#
_symmetry.space_group_name_H-M   'P 1'
#
loop_
_entity.id
_entity.type
_entity.pdbx_description
1 polymer ?
#
loop_
_entity_poly.entity_id
_entity_poly.type
_entity_poly.pdbx_seq_one_letter_code
_entity_poly.pdbx_strand_id
1 'polypeptide(L)'
;MDHGAQTKAVAVNDAGFRVGQDHPRARYTDGEVAMVHNLRDDGWSYRAIAQKLDMPKSTVRNICRGLQRCQAAVRVKIVLVR
;
A
#
# COMPACT_ATOMS: atom_id res chain seq x y z
N MET A 1 3.85 -4.08 34.47
CA MET A 1 3.25 -3.55 33.22
C MET A 1 3.85 -4.35 32.07
N ASP A 2 3.42 -5.61 31.95
CA ASP A 2 3.88 -6.56 30.95
C ASP A 2 3.48 -6.07 29.55
N HIS A 3 4.46 -5.64 28.76
CA HIS A 3 4.26 -5.38 27.34
C HIS A 3 4.22 -6.75 26.64
N GLY A 4 3.04 -7.38 26.65
CA GLY A 4 2.80 -8.63 25.94
C GLY A 4 3.26 -8.48 24.48
N ALA A 5 4.26 -9.26 24.08
CA ALA A 5 4.90 -9.10 22.79
C ALA A 5 3.87 -9.29 21.66
N GLN A 6 3.58 -8.22 20.93
CA GLN A 6 2.56 -8.25 19.88
C GLN A 6 3.18 -8.80 18.59
N THR A 7 2.54 -9.79 17.97
CA THR A 7 2.96 -10.33 16.69
C THR A 7 2.08 -9.78 15.58
N LYS A 8 2.69 -9.43 14.44
CA LYS A 8 1.99 -8.94 13.24
C LYS A 8 2.30 -9.86 12.05
N ALA A 9 1.26 -10.27 11.32
CA ALA A 9 1.41 -10.91 10.02
C ALA A 9 1.73 -9.84 8.96
N VAL A 10 2.80 -10.04 8.19
CA VAL A 10 3.21 -9.16 7.10
C VAL A 10 3.32 -9.91 5.78
N ALA A 11 2.79 -9.32 4.71
CA ALA A 11 2.94 -9.85 3.37
C ALA A 11 4.34 -9.55 2.82
N VAL A 12 4.99 -10.53 2.20
CA VAL A 12 6.31 -10.36 1.57
C VAL A 12 6.35 -10.93 0.15
N ASN A 13 7.21 -10.38 -0.71
CA ASN A 13 7.48 -10.89 -2.06
C ASN A 13 8.39 -12.14 -2.03
N ASP A 14 8.71 -12.67 -3.21
CA ASP A 14 9.60 -13.83 -3.38
C ASP A 14 10.99 -13.63 -2.74
N ALA A 15 11.55 -12.43 -2.84
CA ALA A 15 12.82 -12.06 -2.21
C ALA A 15 12.72 -11.81 -0.69
N GLY A 16 11.52 -11.84 -0.10
CA GLY A 16 11.29 -11.71 1.34
C GLY A 16 11.16 -10.27 1.85
N PHE A 17 11.06 -9.31 0.95
CA PHE A 17 10.78 -7.92 1.30
C PHE A 17 9.28 -7.73 1.53
N ARG A 18 8.93 -6.94 2.55
CA ARG A 18 7.53 -6.56 2.83
C ARG A 18 6.92 -5.83 1.64
N VAL A 19 5.71 -6.18 1.27
CA VAL A 19 4.97 -5.58 0.15
C VAL A 19 3.69 -4.91 0.62
N GLY A 20 3.04 -4.16 -0.27
CA GLY A 20 1.79 -3.47 0.06
C GLY A 20 1.97 -2.48 1.22
N GLN A 21 0.97 -2.42 2.09
CA GLN A 21 0.96 -1.56 3.29
C GLN A 21 1.98 -1.96 4.36
N ASP A 22 2.54 -3.16 4.28
CA ASP A 22 3.56 -3.62 5.24
C ASP A 22 4.97 -3.17 4.85
N HIS A 23 5.16 -2.61 3.66
CA HIS A 23 6.45 -2.03 3.27
C HIS A 23 6.81 -0.86 4.21
N PRO A 24 8.04 -0.77 4.76
CA PRO A 24 8.40 0.23 5.78
C PRO A 24 8.31 1.69 5.31
N ARG A 25 8.28 1.92 4.00
CA ARG A 25 8.05 3.24 3.37
C ARG A 25 6.64 3.42 2.81
N ALA A 26 5.72 2.52 3.14
CA ALA A 26 4.34 2.60 2.69
C ALA A 26 3.66 3.80 3.36
N ARG A 27 3.46 4.88 2.59
CA ARG A 27 2.74 6.08 3.06
C ARG A 27 1.22 5.95 2.95
N TYR A 28 0.75 4.96 2.22
CA TYR A 28 -0.66 4.70 1.91
C TYR A 28 -0.99 3.23 2.14
N THR A 29 -2.17 2.96 2.66
CA THR A 29 -2.72 1.63 2.87
C THR A 29 -3.07 0.97 1.54
N ASP A 30 -3.23 -0.36 1.53
CA ASP A 30 -3.67 -1.08 0.34
C ASP A 30 -5.12 -0.68 -0.04
N GLY A 31 -5.94 -0.30 0.95
CA GLY A 31 -7.28 0.25 0.73
C GLY A 31 -7.27 1.59 0.00
N GLU A 32 -6.36 2.50 0.34
CA GLU A 32 -6.21 3.77 -0.38
C GLU A 32 -5.73 3.57 -1.83
N VAL A 33 -4.82 2.62 -2.04
CA VAL A 33 -4.37 2.24 -3.39
C VAL A 33 -5.53 1.65 -4.19
N ALA A 34 -6.35 0.77 -3.60
CA ALA A 34 -7.54 0.23 -4.25
C ALA A 34 -8.55 1.33 -4.61
N MET A 35 -8.77 2.32 -3.73
CA MET A 35 -9.63 3.47 -4.03
C MET A 35 -9.12 4.30 -5.23
N VAL A 36 -7.79 4.46 -5.39
CA VAL A 36 -7.22 5.12 -6.58
C VAL A 36 -7.59 4.37 -7.87
N HIS A 37 -7.51 3.04 -7.86
CA HIS A 37 -7.88 2.21 -9.02
C HIS A 37 -9.38 2.29 -9.32
N ASN A 38 -10.24 2.12 -8.30
CA ASN A 38 -11.69 2.19 -8.48
C ASN A 38 -12.13 3.54 -9.07
N LEU A 39 -11.65 4.67 -8.51
CA LEU A 39 -11.98 5.98 -9.04
C LEU A 39 -11.45 6.19 -10.46
N ARG A 40 -10.29 5.59 -10.79
CA ARG A 40 -9.74 5.67 -12.14
C ARG A 40 -10.60 4.89 -13.14
N ASP A 41 -11.09 3.72 -12.76
CA ASP A 41 -11.97 2.88 -13.55
C ASP A 41 -13.35 3.54 -13.73
N ASP A 42 -13.82 4.27 -12.71
CA ASP A 42 -15.02 5.14 -12.79
C ASP A 42 -14.81 6.39 -13.69
N GLY A 43 -13.65 6.52 -14.33
CA GLY A 43 -13.36 7.59 -15.29
C GLY A 43 -12.81 8.89 -14.68
N TRP A 44 -12.45 8.91 -13.40
CA TRP A 44 -11.97 10.14 -12.76
C TRP A 44 -10.59 10.55 -13.29
N SER A 45 -10.38 11.86 -13.38
CA SER A 45 -9.07 12.42 -13.69
C SER A 45 -8.11 12.30 -12.49
N TYR A 46 -6.80 12.21 -12.74
CA TYR A 46 -5.79 12.17 -11.67
C TYR A 46 -5.88 13.36 -10.71
N ARG A 47 -6.30 14.54 -11.18
CA ARG A 47 -6.45 15.72 -10.33
C ARG A 47 -7.62 15.56 -9.35
N ALA A 48 -8.73 15.02 -9.82
CA ALA A 48 -9.91 14.79 -8.99
C ALA A 48 -9.64 13.72 -7.92
N ILE A 49 -8.97 12.63 -8.30
CA ILE A 49 -8.55 11.57 -7.37
C ILE A 49 -7.58 12.12 -6.32
N ALA A 50 -6.57 12.89 -6.74
CA ALA A 50 -5.59 13.52 -5.85
C ALA A 50 -6.26 14.41 -4.79
N GLN A 51 -7.25 15.22 -5.19
CA GLN A 51 -8.00 16.07 -4.26
C GLN A 51 -8.90 15.24 -3.34
N LYS A 52 -9.55 14.19 -3.86
CA LYS A 52 -10.48 13.36 -3.09
C LYS A 52 -9.79 12.55 -2.00
N LEU A 53 -8.57 12.07 -2.26
CA LEU A 53 -7.81 11.18 -1.39
C LEU A 53 -6.64 11.89 -0.67
N ASP A 54 -6.57 13.22 -0.72
CA ASP A 54 -5.47 14.02 -0.17
C ASP A 54 -4.07 13.47 -0.54
N MET A 55 -3.91 13.16 -1.83
CA MET A 55 -2.74 12.48 -2.35
C MET A 55 -2.05 13.33 -3.43
N PRO A 56 -0.71 13.43 -3.47
CA PRO A 56 -0.03 14.11 -4.56
C PRO A 56 -0.41 13.51 -5.91
N LYS A 57 -0.72 14.36 -6.90
CA LYS A 57 -1.08 13.92 -8.26
C LYS A 57 -0.03 12.98 -8.89
N SER A 58 1.26 13.21 -8.59
CA SER A 58 2.36 12.35 -9.03
C SER A 58 2.25 10.93 -8.46
N THR A 59 1.87 10.80 -7.18
CA THR A 59 1.62 9.52 -6.53
C THR A 59 0.45 8.78 -7.18
N VAL A 60 -0.68 9.47 -7.39
CA VAL A 60 -1.86 8.90 -8.07
C VAL A 60 -1.47 8.37 -9.45
N ARG A 61 -0.74 9.16 -10.24
CA ARG A 61 -0.22 8.74 -11.55
C ARG A 61 0.66 7.50 -11.45
N ASN A 62 1.57 7.45 -10.49
CA ASN A 62 2.49 6.32 -10.35
C ASN A 62 1.78 5.04 -9.92
N ILE A 63 0.74 5.14 -9.07
CA ILE A 63 -0.14 4.03 -8.70
C ILE A 63 -0.89 3.54 -9.94
N CYS A 64 -1.58 4.42 -10.67
CA CYS A 64 -2.31 4.03 -11.89
C CYS A 64 -1.41 3.39 -12.96
N ARG A 65 -0.15 3.82 -13.08
CA ARG A 65 0.83 3.27 -14.04
C ARG A 65 1.56 2.04 -13.54
N GLY A 66 1.33 1.61 -12.31
CA GLY A 66 2.04 0.51 -11.68
C GLY A 66 3.53 0.73 -11.42
N LEU A 67 3.98 2.00 -11.43
CA LEU A 67 5.36 2.37 -11.13
C LEU A 67 5.66 2.29 -9.62
N GLN A 68 4.62 2.27 -8.80
CA GLN A 68 4.68 2.04 -7.36
C GLN A 68 3.66 0.97 -7.00
N ARG A 69 3.96 0.14 -6.00
CA ARG A 69 3.07 -0.89 -5.43
C ARG A 69 2.74 -2.11 -6.33
N CYS A 70 3.42 -2.32 -7.46
CA CYS A 70 3.25 -3.52 -8.30
C CYS A 70 4.09 -4.74 -7.89
N GLN A 71 4.27 -4.98 -6.59
CA GLN A 71 4.90 -6.21 -6.13
C GLN A 71 3.87 -7.15 -5.52
N ALA A 72 3.80 -8.36 -6.06
CA ALA A 72 2.89 -9.40 -5.58
C ALA A 72 3.35 -9.93 -4.21
N ALA A 73 2.39 -10.12 -3.31
CA ALA A 73 2.60 -10.89 -2.09
C ALA A 73 2.68 -12.37 -2.44
N VAL A 74 3.80 -13.02 -2.10
CA VAL A 74 4.04 -14.44 -2.39
C VAL A 74 3.91 -15.28 -1.12
N ARG A 75 4.22 -14.70 0.06
CA ARG A 75 4.12 -15.39 1.35
C ARG A 75 3.79 -14.44 2.50
N VAL A 76 3.36 -15.00 3.61
CA VAL A 76 3.11 -14.27 4.87
C VAL A 76 4.20 -14.61 5.88
N LYS A 77 4.76 -13.60 6.55
CA LYS A 77 5.74 -13.75 7.62
C LYS A 77 5.18 -13.15 8.92
N ILE A 78 5.36 -13.83 10.05
CA ILE A 78 5.02 -13.26 11.37
C ILE A 78 6.25 -12.49 11.88
N VAL A 79 6.05 -11.23 12.25
CA VAL A 79 7.09 -10.39 12.84
C VAL A 79 6.68 -9.93 14.23
N LEU A 80 7.63 -9.93 15.17
CA LEU A 80 7.46 -9.34 16.48
C LEU A 80 7.44 -7.82 16.32
N VAL A 81 6.40 -7.18 16.83
CA VAL A 81 6.30 -5.72 16.96
C VAL A 81 6.71 -5.38 18.38
N ARG A 82 7.73 -4.53 18.51
CA ARG A 82 8.17 -3.96 19.78
C ARG A 82 7.63 -2.55 19.92
#